data_AF-A0A2G0CGC4-F1
#
_entry.id   AF-A0A2G0CGC4-F1
#
_cell.length_a   1.000
_cell.length_b   1.000
_cell.length_c   1.000
_cell.angle_alpha   90.00
_cell.angle_beta   90.00
_cell.angle_gamma   90.00
#
_symmetry.space_group_name_H-M   'P 1'
#
loop_
_entity.id
_entity.type
_entity.pdbx_description
1 polymer ?
#
loop_
_entity_poly.entity_id
_entity_poly.type
_entity_poly.pdbx_seq_one_letter_code
_entity_poly.pdbx_strand_id
1 'polypeptide(L)' 'MFKHSTTLTVIGFVLLFLGLVSLLLNFVGVDIFFLTWLYELGVGISIFVRLLMIIGGIILIYLAQTDWEQEEI' A
#
# COMPACT_ATOMS: atom_id res chain seq x y z
N MET A 1 3.15 10.82 19.23
CA MET A 1 4.15 9.75 19.49
C MET A 1 4.19 8.73 18.33
N PHE A 2 4.37 9.17 17.08
CA PHE A 2 4.75 8.27 15.98
C PHE A 2 6.29 8.24 15.91
N LYS A 3 6.93 7.72 16.97
CA LYS A 3 8.40 7.67 17.09
C LYS A 3 9.07 6.72 16.08
N HIS A 4 8.28 6.02 15.26
CA HIS A 4 8.72 5.09 14.23
C HIS A 4 8.38 5.59 12.82
N SER A 5 8.58 6.88 12.52
CA SER A 5 8.38 7.45 11.17
C SER A 5 9.12 6.64 10.10
N THR A 6 10.34 6.15 10.38
CA THR A 6 11.08 5.30 9.43
C THR A 6 10.37 3.96 9.16
N THR A 7 9.84 3.30 10.19
CA THR A 7 9.14 2.02 10.04
C THR A 7 7.82 2.20 9.27
N LEU A 8 7.07 3.27 9.55
CA LEU A 8 5.84 3.59 8.82
C LEU A 8 6.12 3.88 7.34
N THR A 9 7.18 4.63 7.03
CA THR A 9 7.61 4.88 5.65
C THR A 9 7.99 3.58 4.95
N VAL A 10 8.75 2.69 5.60
CA VAL A 10 9.15 1.40 5.01
C VAL A 10 7.94 0.52 4.74
N ILE A 11 7.00 0.40 5.70
CA ILE A 11 5.77 -0.36 5.51
C ILE A 11 4.94 0.23 4.37
N GLY A 12 4.80 1.56 4.34
CA GLY A 12 4.09 2.26 3.27
C GLY A 12 4.72 2.01 1.90
N PHE A 13 6.05 2.04 1.79
CA PHE A 13 6.76 1.72 0.56
C PHE A 13 6.58 0.28 0.12
N VAL A 14 6.68 -0.68 1.03
CA VAL A 14 6.45 -2.11 0.73
C VAL A 14 5.02 -2.32 0.24
N LEU A 15 4.04 -1.73 0.91
CA LEU A 15 2.62 -1.84 0.54
C LEU A 15 2.34 -1.21 -0.83
N LEU A 16 2.89 -0.02 -1.08
CA LEU A 16 2.79 0.68 -2.35
C LEU A 16 3.42 -0.14 -3.48
N PHE A 17 4.64 -0.62 -3.27
CA PHE A 17 5.36 -1.43 -4.26
C PHE A 17 4.62 -2.73 -4.56
N LEU A 18 4.17 -3.45 -3.53
CA LEU A 18 3.36 -4.67 -3.70
C LEU A 18 2.06 -4.39 -4.44
N GLY A 19 1.33 -3.34 -4.08
CA GLY A 19 0.09 -2.97 -4.74
C GLY A 19 0.30 -2.65 -6.22
N LEU A 20 1.36 -1.90 -6.54
CA LEU A 20 1.68 -1.45 -7.90
C LEU A 20 2.18 -2.60 -8.78
N VAL A 21 3.14 -3.40 -8.29
CA VAL A 21 3.62 -4.60 -8.99
C VAL A 21 2.49 -5.61 -9.17
N SER A 22 1.69 -5.84 -8.15
CA SER A 22 0.53 -6.73 -8.23
C SER A 22 -0.45 -6.24 -9.30
N LEU A 23 -0.79 -4.95 -9.35
CA LEU A 23 -1.69 -4.40 -10.36
C LEU A 23 -1.15 -4.59 -11.79
N LEU A 24 0.15 -4.35 -12.00
CA LEU A 24 0.79 -4.54 -13.30
C LEU A 24 0.82 -6.00 -13.74
N LEU A 25 1.14 -6.92 -12.81
CA LEU A 25 1.10 -8.35 -13.10
C LEU A 25 -0.32 -8.81 -13.45
N ASN A 26 -1.33 -8.32 -12.72
CA ASN A 26 -2.74 -8.60 -13.00
C ASN A 26 -3.09 -8.29 -14.45
N PHE A 27 -2.61 -7.14 -14.92
CA PHE A 27 -2.90 -6.62 -16.24
C PHE A 27 -2.38 -7.53 -17.36
N VAL A 28 -1.26 -8.23 -17.13
CA VAL A 28 -0.71 -9.22 -18.06
C VAL A 28 -1.21 -10.65 -17.78
N GLY A 29 -2.15 -10.83 -16.85
CA GLY A 29 -2.74 -12.12 -16.49
C GLY A 29 -1.89 -12.98 -15.55
N VAL A 30 -0.93 -12.36 -14.85
CA VAL A 30 -0.06 -13.03 -13.87
C VAL A 30 -0.40 -12.53 -12.46
N ASP A 31 -0.27 -13.39 -11.45
CA ASP A 31 -0.48 -12.98 -10.08
C ASP A 31 0.60 -13.42 -9.12
N ILE A 32 0.77 -12.58 -8.09
CA ILE A 32 1.61 -12.87 -6.96
C ILE A 32 0.93 -13.98 -6.16
N PHE A 33 1.65 -15.06 -5.86
CA PHE A 33 1.15 -16.20 -5.10
C PHE A 33 0.47 -15.80 -3.79
N PHE A 34 0.96 -14.76 -3.10
CA PHE A 34 0.37 -14.25 -1.86
C PHE A 34 -1.01 -13.59 -2.04
N LEU A 35 -1.34 -13.09 -3.23
CA LEU A 35 -2.60 -12.40 -3.54
C LEU A 35 -3.56 -13.26 -4.39
N THR A 36 -3.30 -14.55 -4.55
CA THR A 36 -4.18 -15.45 -5.33
C THR A 36 -5.57 -15.60 -4.71
N TRP A 37 -5.68 -15.56 -3.38
CA TRP A 37 -6.97 -15.56 -2.67
C TRP A 37 -7.89 -14.39 -3.07
N LEU A 38 -7.31 -13.30 -3.57
CA LEU A 38 -8.02 -12.12 -4.03
C LEU A 38 -8.83 -12.41 -5.32
N TYR A 39 -8.42 -13.40 -6.11
CA TYR A 39 -9.16 -13.82 -7.30
C TYR A 39 -10.41 -14.61 -6.99
N GLU A 40 -10.39 -15.38 -5.90
CA GLU A 40 -11.54 -16.16 -5.46
C GLU A 40 -12.71 -15.25 -5.07
N LEU A 41 -12.41 -14.02 -4.64
CA LEU A 41 -13.38 -12.97 -4.34
C LEU A 41 -13.92 -12.25 -5.60
N GLY A 42 -13.36 -12.52 -6.77
CA GLY A 42 -13.77 -11.93 -8.05
C GLY A 42 -12.86 -10.81 -8.55
N VAL A 43 -12.82 -10.65 -9.87
CA VAL A 43 -11.89 -9.74 -10.57
C VAL A 43 -12.04 -8.28 -10.13
N GLY A 44 -13.28 -7.80 -9.94
CA GLY A 44 -13.54 -6.43 -9.51
C GLY A 44 -13.01 -6.13 -8.10
N ILE A 45 -13.23 -7.07 -7.16
CA ILE A 45 -12.73 -6.96 -5.78
C ILE A 45 -11.19 -7.05 -5.77
N SER A 46 -10.62 -7.91 -6.61
CA SER A 46 -9.17 -8.05 -6.76
C SER A 46 -8.50 -6.73 -7.15
N ILE A 47 -9.03 -6.06 -8.17
CA ILE A 47 -8.51 -4.75 -8.61
C ILE A 47 -8.72 -3.70 -7.53
N PHE A 48 -9.89 -3.65 -6.89
CA PHE A 48 -10.20 -2.68 -5.85
C PHE A 48 -9.24 -2.78 -4.65
N VAL A 49 -8.96 -3.99 -4.18
CA VAL A 49 -8.02 -4.19 -3.05
C VAL A 49 -6.59 -3.81 -3.45
N ARG A 50 -6.15 -4.08 -4.69
CA ARG A 50 -4.83 -3.61 -5.17
C ARG A 50 -4.74 -2.08 -5.18
N LEU A 51 -5.82 -1.40 -5.59
CA LEU A 51 -5.90 0.06 -5.52
C LEU A 51 -5.84 0.55 -4.06
N LEU A 52 -6.54 -0.11 -3.14
CA LEU A 52 -6.45 0.21 -1.71
C LEU A 52 -5.04 0.01 -1.15
N MET A 53 -4.29 -1.01 -1.59
CA MET A 53 -2.90 -1.20 -1.19
C MET A 53 -2.02 -0.04 -1.68
N ILE A 54 -2.19 0.40 -2.92
CA ILE A 54 -1.45 1.54 -3.48
C ILE A 54 -1.78 2.81 -2.68
N ILE A 55 -3.06 3.14 -2.55
CA ILE A 55 -3.52 4.34 -1.84
C ILE A 55 -3.11 4.29 -0.37
N GLY A 56 -3.29 3.16 0.31
CA GLY A 56 -2.87 2.96 1.69
C GLY A 56 -1.37 3.12 1.87
N GLY A 57 -0.56 2.62 0.92
CA GLY A 57 0.88 2.82 0.93
C GLY A 57 1.27 4.30 0.81
N ILE A 58 0.63 5.05 -0.09
CA ILE A 58 0.82 6.50 -0.24
C ILE A 58 0.45 7.23 1.06
N ILE A 59 -0.71 6.91 1.65
CA ILE A 59 -1.18 7.53 2.90
C ILE A 59 -0.18 7.28 4.03
N LEU A 60 0.31 6.05 4.19
CA LEU A 60 1.30 5.73 5.23
C LEU A 60 2.59 6.51 5.05
N ILE A 61 3.08 6.63 3.81
CA ILE A 61 4.27 7.41 3.49
C ILE A 61 4.06 8.90 3.79
N TYR A 62 2.87 9.43 3.50
CA TYR A 62 2.51 10.82 3.77
C TYR A 62 2.43 11.11 5.28
N LEU A 63 1.73 10.25 6.03
CA LEU A 63 1.59 10.37 7.48
C LEU A 63 2.92 10.24 8.20
N ALA A 64 3.82 9.39 7.70
CA ALA A 64 5.15 9.20 8.26
C ALA A 64 6.08 10.40 8.02
N GLN A 65 5.88 11.14 6.93
CA GLN A 65 6.62 12.37 6.62
C GLN A 65 6.03 13.61 7.27
N THR A 66 4.76 13.55 7.70
CA THR A 66 4.14 14.67 8.40
C THR A 66 4.80 14.81 9.77
N ASP A 67 5.51 15.92 9.95
CA ASP A 67 6.09 16.30 11.23
C ASP A 67 4.98 16.90 12.10
N TRP A 68 4.42 16.06 12.97
CA TRP A 68 3.32 16.44 13.87
C TRP A 68 3.82 17.24 15.09
N GLU A 69 5.11 17.57 15.16
CA GLU A 69 5.75 18.25 16.30
C GLU A 69 5.90 19.77 16.11
N GLN A 70 5.39 20.33 15.02
CA GLN A 70 5.36 21.79 14.79
C GLN A 70 3.98 22.38 15.06
N GLU A 71 3.67 22.69 16.31
CA GLU A 71 2.77 23.79 16.73
C GLU A 71 2.78 23.93 18.28
N GLU A 72 3.89 24.43 18.82
CA GLU A 72 3.88 25.20 20.08
C GLU A 72 4.61 26.53 19.80
N ILE A 73 3.87 27.53 19.28
CA ILE A 73 4.27 28.95 19.29
C ILE A 73 3.18 29.74 20.01
#